data_AF-A0A7V3UB02-F1
#
_entry.id   AF-A0A7V3UB02-F1
#
_cell.length_a   1.000
_cell.length_b   1.000
_cell.length_c   1.000
_cell.angle_alpha   90.00
_cell.angle_beta   90.00
_cell.angle_gamma   90.00
#
_symmetry.space_group_name_H-M   'P 1'
#
loop_
_entity.id
_entity.type
_entity.pdbx_description
1 polymer ?
#
loop_
_entity_poly.entity_id
_entity_poly.type
_entity_poly.pdbx_seq_one_letter_code
_entity_poly.pdbx_strand_id
1 'polypeptide(L)'
;MEKPFKQITFDFVPEEEQTRQKPVAELLQEKRTLVAPKPPEKVFETADEPVKKKSTRGRRSLKETALDAELIAVPDDEVLFQKQYYAIGEVAGWFRVNQSLLRYWESEFDILKPRKNRKGDRFFRPEDVKSLLLIYDLLRRRKFTIEGAKEYLKNNKRAEEKFEMIRSLENIRSFLLELKASL
;
A
#
# COMPACT_ATOMS: atom_id res chain seq x y z
N MET A 1 -15.63 -29.22 -38.27
CA MET A 1 -16.98 -28.95 -37.72
C MET A 1 -16.91 -27.66 -36.94
N GLU A 2 -17.26 -26.56 -37.58
CA GLU A 2 -17.16 -25.22 -37.00
C GLU A 2 -18.48 -24.86 -36.28
N LYS A 3 -18.39 -24.18 -35.15
CA LYS A 3 -19.57 -23.78 -34.35
C LYS A 3 -19.93 -22.34 -34.72
N PRO A 4 -21.17 -22.04 -35.16
CA PRO A 4 -21.56 -20.68 -35.50
C PRO A 4 -21.64 -19.78 -34.26
N PHE A 5 -21.25 -18.52 -34.42
CA PHE A 5 -21.31 -17.50 -33.38
C PHE A 5 -22.76 -17.12 -33.07
N LYS A 6 -23.07 -16.86 -31.79
CA LYS A 6 -24.39 -16.37 -31.37
C LYS A 6 -24.42 -14.85 -31.46
N GLN A 7 -25.36 -14.30 -32.24
CA GLN A 7 -25.73 -12.88 -32.15
C GLN A 7 -26.35 -12.59 -30.78
N ILE A 8 -25.96 -11.47 -30.20
CA ILE A 8 -26.58 -10.90 -29.00
C ILE A 8 -27.52 -9.80 -29.48
N THR A 9 -28.83 -10.02 -29.36
CA THR A 9 -29.85 -8.99 -29.59
C THR A 9 -29.88 -8.05 -28.39
N PHE A 10 -29.68 -6.75 -28.65
CA PHE A 10 -29.66 -5.71 -27.62
C PHE A 10 -30.94 -4.88 -27.76
N ASP A 11 -31.97 -5.23 -26.98
CA ASP A 11 -33.22 -4.45 -26.95
C ASP A 11 -33.02 -3.14 -26.19
N PHE A 12 -33.13 -2.03 -26.92
CA PHE A 12 -33.01 -0.68 -26.40
C PHE A 12 -34.41 -0.08 -26.24
N VAL A 13 -34.95 -0.16 -25.02
CA VAL A 13 -36.23 0.48 -24.66
C VAL A 13 -35.94 1.85 -24.06
N PRO A 14 -36.46 2.96 -24.63
CA PRO A 14 -36.34 4.28 -24.02
C PRO A 14 -37.44 4.49 -22.98
N GLU A 15 -37.07 4.74 -21.72
CA GLU A 15 -38.00 5.25 -20.71
C GLU A 15 -37.98 6.80 -20.71
N GLU A 16 -39.15 7.40 -20.87
CA GLU A 16 -39.35 8.85 -20.82
C GLU A 16 -39.39 9.38 -19.38
N GLU A 17 -38.97 10.63 -19.18
CA GLU A 17 -39.07 11.31 -17.90
C GLU A 17 -40.55 11.58 -17.52
N GLN A 18 -40.91 11.33 -16.25
CA GLN A 18 -42.11 11.95 -15.68
C GLN A 18 -41.95 12.29 -14.20
N THR A 19 -42.04 13.58 -13.91
CA THR A 19 -41.97 14.14 -12.56
C THR A 19 -43.25 13.86 -11.77
N ARG A 20 -43.13 13.39 -10.52
CA ARG A 20 -44.23 13.38 -9.54
C ARG A 20 -43.77 13.83 -8.16
N GLN A 21 -44.19 15.04 -7.79
CA GLN A 21 -44.12 15.55 -6.44
C GLN A 21 -45.05 14.73 -5.51
N LYS A 22 -44.73 14.63 -4.22
CA LYS A 22 -45.65 14.09 -3.20
C LYS A 22 -46.13 15.24 -2.28
N PRO A 23 -47.44 15.31 -1.95
CA PRO A 23 -48.02 16.45 -1.26
C PRO A 23 -47.82 16.44 0.27
N VAL A 24 -48.24 17.55 0.87
CA VAL A 24 -48.13 17.94 2.29
C VAL A 24 -49.40 17.56 3.08
N ALA A 25 -49.25 17.38 4.41
CA ALA A 25 -50.29 17.05 5.40
C ALA A 25 -50.91 15.63 5.24
N GLU A 26 -51.36 14.90 6.27
CA GLU A 26 -51.48 15.11 7.73
C GLU A 26 -51.44 13.70 8.42
N LEU A 27 -51.45 13.45 9.74
CA LEU A 27 -51.75 14.26 10.94
C LEU A 27 -50.87 13.84 12.16
N LEU A 28 -51.15 14.46 13.31
CA LEU A 28 -50.55 14.46 14.65
C LEU A 28 -50.76 13.20 15.53
N GLN A 29 -50.05 13.21 16.68
CA GLN A 29 -50.29 12.44 17.92
C GLN A 29 -49.95 10.93 17.88
N GLU A 30 -49.33 10.31 18.89
CA GLU A 30 -48.82 10.82 20.18
C GLU A 30 -47.80 9.84 20.80
N LYS A 31 -46.72 10.36 21.41
CA LYS A 31 -46.21 9.95 22.75
C LYS A 31 -44.93 10.70 23.11
N ARG A 32 -45.08 11.68 23.99
CA ARG A 32 -43.95 12.26 24.75
C ARG A 32 -43.47 11.24 25.77
N THR A 33 -42.23 10.79 25.67
CA THR A 33 -41.46 10.32 26.84
C THR A 33 -40.37 11.34 27.13
N LEU A 34 -40.48 11.97 28.29
CA LEU A 34 -39.56 13.02 28.73
C LEU A 34 -38.22 12.37 29.12
N VAL A 35 -37.22 12.44 28.24
CA VAL A 35 -35.83 12.13 28.60
C VAL A 35 -35.15 13.43 29.01
N ALA A 36 -34.72 13.51 30.27
CA ALA A 36 -34.10 14.70 30.84
C ALA A 36 -32.78 15.06 30.11
N PRO A 37 -32.45 16.36 29.97
CA PRO A 37 -31.21 16.77 29.32
C PRO A 37 -29.99 16.35 30.15
N LYS A 38 -29.14 15.50 29.58
CA LYS A 38 -27.80 15.21 30.13
C LYS A 38 -26.97 16.52 30.11
N PRO A 39 -26.19 16.84 31.16
CA PRO A 39 -25.38 18.07 31.18
C PRO A 39 -24.39 18.14 30.01
N PRO A 40 -24.02 19.35 29.54
CA PRO A 40 -23.08 19.50 28.44
C PRO A 40 -21.69 18.97 28.84
N GLU A 41 -21.29 17.85 28.24
CA GLU A 41 -19.93 17.33 28.35
C GLU A 41 -18.97 18.31 27.67
N LYS A 42 -17.87 18.63 28.36
CA LYS A 42 -16.94 19.68 27.96
C LYS A 42 -16.25 19.32 26.64
N VAL A 43 -16.26 20.28 25.71
CA VAL A 43 -15.40 20.25 24.53
C VAL A 43 -13.95 20.31 25.00
N PHE A 44 -13.24 19.18 24.87
CA PHE A 44 -11.78 19.16 24.90
C PHE A 44 -11.29 18.93 23.49
N GLU A 45 -10.64 19.94 22.92
CA GLU A 45 -9.89 19.81 21.68
C GLU A 45 -8.69 18.87 21.92
N THR A 46 -8.78 17.65 21.43
CA THR A 46 -7.61 16.80 21.20
C THR A 46 -7.09 17.05 19.80
N ALA A 47 -5.94 17.70 19.69
CA ALA A 47 -5.24 17.90 18.42
C ALA A 47 -4.87 16.57 17.76
N ASP A 48 -4.92 16.53 16.43
CA ASP A 48 -4.47 15.46 15.54
C ASP A 48 -4.86 14.02 15.92
N GLU A 49 -6.15 13.68 15.77
CA GLU A 49 -6.50 12.29 15.47
C GLU A 49 -5.94 11.89 14.08
N PRO A 50 -5.20 10.77 13.96
CA PRO A 50 -4.75 10.29 12.66
C PRO A 50 -5.96 9.84 11.84
N VAL A 51 -6.25 10.56 10.75
CA VAL A 51 -7.40 10.31 9.87
C VAL A 51 -7.41 8.85 9.39
N LYS A 52 -8.23 8.01 10.06
CA LYS A 52 -8.49 6.63 9.67
C LYS A 52 -9.26 6.62 8.36
N LYS A 53 -8.55 6.67 7.24
CA LYS A 53 -9.12 6.51 5.89
C LYS A 53 -9.98 5.25 5.87
N LYS A 54 -11.30 5.42 5.72
CA LYS A 54 -12.26 4.31 5.70
C LYS A 54 -11.85 3.36 4.59
N SER A 55 -11.56 2.11 4.95
CA SER A 55 -11.25 1.05 3.99
C SER A 55 -12.51 0.74 3.18
N THR A 56 -12.68 1.37 2.03
CA THR A 56 -13.68 0.96 1.03
C THR A 56 -13.49 -0.54 0.80
N ARG A 57 -14.56 -1.34 0.97
CA ARG A 57 -14.52 -2.80 0.69
C ARG A 57 -14.38 -3.01 -0.82
N GLY A 58 -13.14 -2.95 -1.31
CA GLY A 58 -12.80 -3.01 -2.73
C GLY A 58 -11.30 -3.19 -2.93
N ARG A 59 -10.91 -3.45 -4.18
CA ARG A 59 -9.49 -3.51 -4.56
C ARG A 59 -8.93 -2.08 -4.58
N ARG A 60 -7.75 -1.85 -4.00
CA ARG A 60 -7.06 -0.55 -4.04
C ARG A 60 -6.82 -0.11 -5.47
N SER A 61 -6.85 1.20 -5.71
CA SER A 61 -6.52 1.78 -7.01
C SER A 61 -5.02 1.63 -7.30
N LEU A 62 -4.67 1.42 -8.58
CA LEU A 62 -3.27 1.32 -9.02
C LEU A 62 -2.46 2.58 -8.63
N LYS A 63 -3.10 3.76 -8.62
CA LYS A 63 -2.50 5.03 -8.18
C LYS A 63 -2.13 5.01 -6.69
N GLU A 64 -3.02 4.52 -5.83
CA GLU A 64 -2.76 4.38 -4.39
C GLU A 64 -1.54 3.48 -4.13
N THR A 65 -1.46 2.34 -4.83
CA THR A 65 -0.31 1.42 -4.70
C THR A 65 1.00 1.95 -5.30
N ALA A 66 0.97 3.05 -6.06
CA ALA A 66 2.16 3.74 -6.54
C ALA A 66 2.62 4.78 -5.51
N LEU A 67 1.70 5.56 -4.94
CA LEU A 67 1.98 6.49 -3.85
C LEU A 67 2.55 5.78 -2.60
N ASP A 68 2.04 4.59 -2.29
CA ASP A 68 2.61 3.74 -1.22
C ASP A 68 4.12 3.47 -1.41
N ALA A 69 4.62 3.52 -2.66
CA ALA A 69 6.03 3.23 -3.00
C ALA A 69 6.99 4.40 -2.77
N GLU A 70 6.48 5.62 -2.69
CA GLU A 70 7.27 6.83 -2.38
C GLU A 70 7.41 7.05 -0.86
N LEU A 71 6.66 6.29 -0.05
CA LEU A 71 6.59 6.42 1.41
C LEU A 71 7.51 5.43 2.17
N ILE A 72 8.50 4.85 1.48
CA ILE A 72 9.47 3.91 2.07
C ILE A 72 10.41 4.69 3.00
N ALA A 73 10.56 4.21 4.23
CA ALA A 73 11.44 4.78 5.25
C ALA A 73 12.51 3.75 5.67
N VAL A 74 13.28 3.25 4.69
CA VAL A 74 14.42 2.35 4.91
C VAL A 74 15.66 3.20 5.22
N PRO A 75 16.42 2.91 6.29
CA PRO A 75 17.65 3.64 6.62
C PRO A 75 18.72 3.54 5.52
N ASP A 76 19.65 4.49 5.52
CA ASP A 76 20.84 4.42 4.68
C ASP A 76 21.74 3.25 5.05
N ASP A 77 22.53 2.81 4.07
CA ASP A 77 23.34 1.59 4.18
C ASP A 77 24.31 1.64 5.36
N GLU A 78 24.93 2.80 5.61
CA GLU A 78 25.84 3.01 6.74
C GLU A 78 25.17 2.74 8.10
N VAL A 79 23.87 2.97 8.23
CA VAL A 79 23.08 2.67 9.43
C VAL A 79 22.60 1.21 9.40
N LEU A 80 22.22 0.72 8.23
CA LEU A 80 21.73 -0.64 8.04
C LEU A 80 22.80 -1.70 8.35
N PHE A 81 24.07 -1.45 8.01
CA PHE A 81 25.17 -2.40 8.28
C PHE A 81 25.66 -2.40 9.74
N GLN A 82 25.19 -1.50 10.60
CA GLN A 82 25.57 -1.48 12.04
C GLN A 82 25.02 -2.68 12.82
N LYS A 83 23.91 -3.28 12.38
CA LYS A 83 23.25 -4.41 13.04
C LYS A 83 23.13 -5.58 12.08
N GLN A 84 23.70 -6.72 12.44
CA GLN A 84 23.72 -7.90 11.57
C GLN A 84 22.34 -8.53 11.28
N TYR A 85 21.34 -8.29 12.14
CA TYR A 85 20.01 -8.90 12.06
C TYR A 85 18.91 -7.95 12.53
N TYR A 86 17.87 -7.79 11.72
CA TYR A 86 16.64 -7.04 12.03
C TYR A 86 15.44 -7.98 12.13
N ALA A 87 14.57 -7.74 13.11
CA ALA A 87 13.34 -8.49 13.25
C ALA A 87 12.34 -8.12 12.13
N ILE A 88 11.54 -9.08 11.67
CA ILE A 88 10.50 -8.86 10.64
C ILE A 88 9.54 -7.70 10.95
N GLY A 89 9.35 -7.35 12.23
CA GLY A 89 8.56 -6.19 12.65
C GLY A 89 9.22 -4.84 12.33
N GLU A 90 10.53 -4.72 12.54
CA GLU A 90 11.31 -3.51 12.19
C GLU A 90 11.27 -3.29 10.68
N VAL A 91 11.58 -4.33 9.91
CA VAL A 91 11.61 -4.32 8.44
C VAL A 91 10.23 -4.01 7.86
N ALA A 92 9.16 -4.60 8.39
CA ALA A 92 7.78 -4.31 7.96
C ALA A 92 7.40 -2.83 8.19
N GLY A 93 7.92 -2.19 9.24
CA GLY A 93 7.72 -0.77 9.52
C GLY A 93 8.30 0.12 8.43
N TRP A 94 9.56 -0.09 8.04
CA TRP A 94 10.26 0.69 7.02
C TRP A 94 9.57 0.65 5.65
N PHE A 95 9.11 -0.52 5.22
CA PHE A 95 8.39 -0.71 3.96
C PHE A 95 6.88 -0.38 4.06
N ARG A 96 6.36 -0.08 5.26
CA ARG A 96 4.93 0.11 5.56
C ARG A 96 4.03 -1.04 5.09
N VAL A 97 4.56 -2.27 5.06
CA VAL A 97 3.85 -3.48 4.63
C VAL A 97 3.44 -4.35 5.82
N ASN A 98 2.45 -5.23 5.62
CA ASN A 98 2.15 -6.26 6.62
C ASN A 98 3.28 -7.30 6.68
N GLN A 99 3.68 -7.72 7.88
CA GLN A 99 4.71 -8.77 8.06
C GLN A 99 4.40 -10.06 7.28
N SER A 100 3.13 -10.44 7.12
CA SER A 100 2.74 -11.63 6.35
C SER A 100 3.05 -11.49 4.86
N LEU A 101 3.11 -10.27 4.31
CA LEU A 101 3.60 -10.05 2.94
C LEU A 101 5.10 -10.31 2.83
N LEU A 102 5.90 -9.91 3.82
CA LEU A 102 7.33 -10.24 3.87
C LEU A 102 7.56 -11.75 4.03
N ARG A 103 6.73 -12.45 4.82
CA ARG A 103 6.76 -13.93 4.92
C ARG A 103 6.41 -14.61 3.60
N TYR A 104 5.49 -14.02 2.83
CA TYR A 104 5.13 -14.49 1.50
C TYR A 104 6.26 -14.26 0.50
N TRP A 105 6.87 -13.07 0.49
CA TRP A 105 8.03 -12.78 -0.36
C TRP A 105 9.24 -13.67 -0.05
N GLU A 106 9.50 -14.01 1.22
CA GLU A 106 10.51 -15.02 1.58
C GLU A 106 10.25 -16.38 0.90
N SER A 107 9.01 -16.87 0.88
CA SER A 107 8.68 -18.15 0.23
C SER A 107 8.71 -18.08 -1.30
N GLU A 108 8.59 -16.88 -1.88
CA GLU A 108 8.58 -16.70 -3.33
C GLU A 108 9.98 -16.42 -3.90
N PHE A 109 10.86 -15.72 -3.18
CA PHE A 109 12.14 -15.25 -3.69
C PHE A 109 13.34 -15.91 -2.99
N ASP A 110 13.95 -16.91 -3.65
CA ASP A 110 15.10 -17.70 -3.14
C ASP A 110 16.35 -16.88 -2.76
N ILE A 111 16.42 -15.62 -3.18
CA ILE A 111 17.46 -14.67 -2.79
C ILE A 111 17.37 -14.29 -1.31
N LEU A 112 16.16 -14.21 -0.76
CA LEU A 112 15.90 -13.84 0.63
C LEU A 112 16.18 -15.04 1.54
N LYS A 113 17.18 -14.91 2.42
CA LYS A 113 17.57 -16.01 3.34
C LYS A 113 17.50 -15.55 4.79
N PRO A 114 16.31 -15.12 5.29
CA PRO A 114 16.15 -14.71 6.67
C PRO A 114 16.38 -15.88 7.63
N ARG A 115 17.12 -15.62 8.70
CA ARG A 115 17.39 -16.59 9.75
C ARG A 115 16.13 -16.83 10.57
N LYS A 116 15.74 -18.10 10.71
CA LYS A 116 14.63 -18.54 11.56
C LYS A 116 15.14 -18.89 12.96
N ASN A 117 14.48 -18.39 13.98
CA ASN A 117 14.71 -18.80 15.37
C ASN A 117 13.90 -20.08 15.70
N ARG A 118 14.23 -20.79 16.79
CA ARG A 118 13.51 -21.98 17.27
C ARG A 118 12.01 -21.74 17.50
N LYS A 119 11.60 -20.49 17.75
CA LYS A 119 10.20 -20.07 17.91
C LYS A 119 9.46 -19.80 16.57
N GLY A 120 10.16 -19.74 15.45
CA GLY A 120 9.61 -19.38 14.12
C GLY A 120 9.69 -17.89 13.77
N ASP A 121 10.24 -17.06 14.65
CA ASP A 121 10.57 -15.66 14.38
C ASP A 121 11.64 -15.56 13.29
N ARG A 122 11.51 -14.53 12.43
CA ARG A 122 12.35 -14.31 11.25
C ARG A 122 13.19 -13.05 11.41
N PHE A 123 14.47 -13.21 11.12
CA PHE A 123 15.47 -12.14 11.18
C PHE A 123 16.12 -11.95 9.81
N PHE A 124 16.04 -10.75 9.27
CA PHE A 124 16.64 -10.35 7.99
C PHE A 124 18.02 -9.75 8.23
N ARG A 125 19.00 -10.07 7.40
CA ARG A 125 20.30 -9.38 7.39
C ARG A 125 20.19 -8.07 6.59
N PRO A 126 21.13 -7.13 6.73
CA PRO A 126 21.22 -5.93 5.87
C PRO A 126 21.07 -6.26 4.37
N GLU A 127 21.76 -7.29 3.90
CA GLU A 127 21.67 -7.75 2.50
C GLU A 127 20.27 -8.25 2.11
N ASP A 128 19.59 -8.99 2.99
CA ASP A 128 18.22 -9.43 2.72
C ASP A 128 17.26 -8.22 2.67
N VAL A 129 17.54 -7.14 3.41
CA VAL A 129 16.78 -5.88 3.36
C VAL A 129 17.05 -5.11 2.06
N LYS A 130 18.28 -5.13 1.53
CA LYS A 130 18.58 -4.60 0.20
C LYS A 130 17.86 -5.37 -0.92
N SER A 131 17.91 -6.70 -0.88
CA SER A 131 17.15 -7.52 -1.82
C SER A 131 15.63 -7.27 -1.71
N LEU A 132 15.10 -7.07 -0.51
CA LEU A 132 13.70 -6.65 -0.30
C LEU A 132 13.39 -5.29 -0.92
N LEU A 133 14.30 -4.31 -0.83
CA LEU A 133 14.12 -2.99 -1.43
C LEU A 133 14.06 -3.07 -2.97
N LEU A 134 14.93 -3.87 -3.59
CA LEU A 134 14.88 -4.16 -5.03
C LEU A 134 13.58 -4.87 -5.42
N ILE A 135 13.18 -5.94 -4.70
CA ILE A 135 11.92 -6.65 -4.94
C ILE A 135 10.72 -5.68 -4.83
N TYR A 136 10.74 -4.80 -3.83
CA TYR A 136 9.70 -3.79 -3.63
C TYR A 136 9.61 -2.83 -4.84
N ASP A 137 10.74 -2.30 -5.33
CA ASP A 137 10.79 -1.43 -6.52
C ASP A 137 10.15 -2.10 -7.76
N LEU A 138 10.56 -3.35 -8.03
CA LEU A 138 10.03 -4.14 -9.15
C LEU A 138 8.51 -4.29 -9.07
N LEU A 139 7.97 -4.64 -7.90
CA LEU A 139 6.55 -4.92 -7.72
C LEU A 139 5.68 -3.66 -7.58
N ARG A 140 6.19 -2.57 -7.01
CA ARG A 140 5.41 -1.38 -6.65
C ARG A 140 5.62 -0.19 -7.58
N ARG A 141 6.88 0.12 -7.93
CA ARG A 141 7.20 1.20 -8.88
C ARG A 141 7.05 0.72 -10.32
N ARG A 142 7.65 -0.44 -10.64
CA ARG A 142 7.68 -0.99 -12.02
C ARG A 142 6.50 -1.92 -12.38
N LYS A 143 5.66 -2.27 -11.39
CA LYS A 143 4.42 -3.06 -11.56
C LYS A 143 4.62 -4.47 -12.18
N PHE A 144 5.76 -5.11 -11.94
CA PHE A 144 5.92 -6.54 -12.28
C PHE A 144 5.00 -7.44 -11.45
N THR A 145 4.64 -8.61 -11.98
CA THR A 145 4.09 -9.71 -11.17
C THR A 145 5.20 -10.37 -10.34
N ILE A 146 4.83 -11.26 -9.42
CA ILE A 146 5.81 -12.01 -8.61
C ILE A 146 6.71 -12.84 -9.53
N GLU A 147 6.13 -13.53 -10.51
CA GLU A 147 6.81 -14.36 -11.50
C GLU A 147 7.74 -13.52 -12.38
N GLY A 148 7.24 -12.40 -12.91
CA GLY A 148 8.02 -11.48 -13.73
C GLY A 148 9.18 -10.85 -12.96
N ALA A 149 9.02 -10.56 -11.66
CA ALA A 149 10.11 -10.10 -10.81
C ALA A 149 11.17 -11.19 -10.57
N LYS A 150 10.78 -12.45 -10.34
CA LYS A 150 11.73 -13.58 -10.24
C LYS A 150 12.51 -13.77 -11.54
N GLU A 151 11.83 -13.73 -12.68
CA GLU A 151 12.46 -13.83 -14.00
C GLU A 151 13.42 -12.66 -14.24
N TYR A 152 13.02 -11.43 -13.91
CA TYR A 152 13.87 -10.25 -14.03
C TYR A 152 15.18 -10.40 -13.25
N LEU A 153 15.10 -10.84 -11.98
CA LEU A 153 16.26 -11.08 -11.11
C LEU A 153 17.15 -12.21 -11.64
N LYS A 154 16.55 -13.31 -12.13
CA LYS A 154 17.29 -14.45 -12.71
C LYS A 154 18.03 -14.08 -13.99
N ASN A 155 17.40 -13.29 -14.85
CA ASN A 155 17.96 -12.91 -16.16
C ASN A 155 18.97 -11.75 -16.04
N ASN A 156 18.80 -10.85 -15.07
CA ASN A 156 19.68 -9.70 -14.85
C ASN A 156 20.55 -9.88 -13.61
N LYS A 157 21.68 -10.60 -13.72
CA LYS A 157 22.68 -10.67 -12.64
C LYS A 157 23.22 -9.29 -12.19
N ARG A 158 23.15 -8.28 -13.06
CA ARG A 158 23.50 -6.87 -12.75
C ARG A 158 22.29 -6.02 -12.34
N ALA A 159 21.17 -6.62 -11.92
CA ALA A 159 20.01 -5.87 -11.45
C ALA A 159 20.34 -5.07 -10.17
N GLU A 160 21.08 -5.68 -9.25
CA GLU A 160 21.53 -5.07 -7.99
C GLU A 160 22.47 -3.88 -8.26
N GLU A 161 23.54 -4.07 -9.03
CA GLU A 161 24.47 -2.99 -9.45
C GLU A 161 23.73 -1.79 -10.08
N LYS A 162 22.79 -2.06 -11.00
CA LYS A 162 21.97 -1.02 -11.64
C LYS A 162 21.04 -0.32 -10.65
N PHE A 163 20.50 -1.04 -9.69
CA PHE A 163 19.59 -0.49 -8.68
C PHE A 163 20.32 0.44 -7.71
N GLU A 164 21.50 0.04 -7.22
CA GLU A 164 22.35 0.89 -6.37
C GLU A 164 22.85 2.14 -7.12
N MET A 165 23.13 2.01 -8.42
CA MET A 165 23.45 3.17 -9.27
C MET A 165 22.25 4.13 -9.44
N ILE A 166 21.03 3.60 -9.59
CA ILE A 166 19.81 4.45 -9.64
C ILE A 166 19.62 5.16 -8.29
N ARG A 167 19.77 4.46 -7.17
CA ARG A 167 19.62 5.04 -5.82
C ARG A 167 20.65 6.14 -5.54
N SER A 168 21.92 5.94 -5.89
CA SER A 168 22.94 6.97 -5.70
C SER A 168 22.68 8.22 -6.56
N LEU A 169 22.17 8.07 -7.79
CA LEU A 169 21.73 9.18 -8.62
C LEU A 169 20.47 9.89 -8.08
N GLU A 170 19.52 9.15 -7.49
CA GLU A 170 18.35 9.73 -6.80
C GLU A 170 18.77 10.54 -5.56
N ASN A 171 19.72 10.04 -4.76
CA ASN A 171 20.27 10.75 -3.60
C ASN A 171 21.06 12.02 -4.00
N ILE A 172 21.88 11.96 -5.04
CA ILE A 172 22.57 13.15 -5.58
C ILE A 172 21.54 14.18 -6.06
N ARG A 173 20.46 13.72 -6.71
CA ARG A 173 19.39 14.60 -7.18
C ARG A 173 18.64 15.28 -6.03
N SER A 174 18.31 14.58 -4.94
CA SER A 174 17.63 15.21 -3.80
C SER A 174 18.54 16.25 -3.13
N PHE A 175 19.81 15.91 -2.89
CA PHE A 175 20.80 16.83 -2.32
C PHE A 175 20.96 18.12 -3.16
N LEU A 176 21.05 18.01 -4.49
CA LEU A 176 21.14 19.18 -5.36
C LEU A 176 19.85 20.02 -5.40
N LEU A 177 18.68 19.40 -5.19
CA LEU A 177 17.41 20.12 -5.09
C LEU A 177 17.27 20.84 -3.73
N GLU A 178 17.76 20.25 -2.65
CA GLU A 178 17.84 20.87 -1.32
C GLU A 178 18.79 22.07 -1.34
N LEU A 179 20.00 21.92 -1.91
CA LEU A 179 20.93 23.04 -2.11
C LEU A 179 20.28 24.17 -2.94
N LYS A 180 19.59 23.83 -4.04
CA LYS A 180 18.85 24.81 -4.85
C LYS A 180 17.72 25.50 -4.09
N ALA A 181 17.07 24.82 -3.15
CA ALA A 181 15.98 25.39 -2.36
C ALA A 181 16.48 26.25 -1.18
N SER A 182 17.75 26.08 -0.78
CA SER A 182 18.41 26.87 0.27
C SER A 182 19.10 28.17 -0.23
N LEU A 183 19.07 28.42 -1.54
CA LEU A 183 19.70 29.56 -2.22
C LEU A 183 18.66 30.51 -2.83
#